data_AF-A0A5P8WE28-F1
#
_entry.id   AF-A0A5P8WE28-F1
#
_cell.length_a   1.000
_cell.length_b   1.000
_cell.length_c   1.000
_cell.angle_alpha   90.00
_cell.angle_beta   90.00
_cell.angle_gamma   90.00
#
_symmetry.space_group_name_H-M   'P 1'
#
loop_
_entity.id
_entity.type
_entity.pdbx_description
1 polymer ?
#
loop_
_entity_poly.entity_id
_entity_poly.type
_entity_poly.pdbx_seq_one_letter_code
_entity_poly.pdbx_strand_id
1 'polypeptide(L)' 'MWFWSADSVEQELFDLYAPALHSLGVNFNDEQLQDTLEASSYGLEDAFRSAIVYMLWLEENIYQLRKRSTLR' A
#
# COMPACT_ATOMS: atom_id res chain seq x y z
N MET A 1 -2.27 -10.28 -15.45
CA MET A 1 -3.73 -10.32 -15.66
C MET A 1 -4.32 -9.57 -14.50
N TRP A 2 -5.18 -8.58 -14.74
CA TRP A 2 -5.79 -7.85 -13.63
C TRP A 2 -6.85 -8.75 -12.97
N PHE A 3 -6.83 -8.86 -11.63
CA PHE A 3 -7.58 -9.89 -10.90
C PHE A 3 -9.06 -9.52 -10.67
N TRP A 4 -9.37 -8.22 -10.63
CA TRP A 4 -10.75 -7.74 -10.53
C TRP A 4 -11.33 -7.34 -11.88
N SER A 5 -12.65 -7.47 -12.04
CA SER A 5 -13.34 -6.99 -13.24
C SER A 5 -13.38 -5.47 -13.25
N ALA A 6 -13.36 -4.87 -14.44
CA ALA A 6 -13.32 -3.41 -14.61
C ALA A 6 -14.45 -2.66 -13.87
N ASP A 7 -15.63 -3.28 -13.76
CA ASP A 7 -16.81 -2.71 -13.12
C ASP A 7 -17.01 -3.17 -11.65
N SER A 8 -15.97 -3.72 -11.01
CA SER A 8 -16.04 -4.19 -9.62
C SER A 8 -15.69 -3.07 -8.63
N VAL A 9 -16.24 -3.17 -7.42
CA VAL A 9 -15.94 -2.23 -6.33
C VAL A 9 -14.44 -2.27 -5.97
N GLU A 10 -13.85 -3.46 -6.01
CA GLU A 10 -12.42 -3.63 -5.74
C GLU A 10 -11.54 -2.94 -6.77
N GLN A 11 -11.96 -2.93 -8.03
CA GLN A 11 -11.27 -2.18 -9.08
C GLN A 11 -11.34 -0.67 -8.81
N GLU A 12 -12.52 -0.14 -8.48
CA GLU A 12 -12.68 1.28 -8.15
C GLU A 12 -11.82 1.68 -6.94
N LEU A 13 -11.78 0.84 -5.90
CA LEU A 13 -10.93 1.04 -4.74
C LEU A 13 -9.45 0.99 -5.12
N PHE A 14 -9.05 0.04 -5.95
CA PHE A 14 -7.68 -0.02 -6.43
C PHE A 14 -7.29 1.27 -7.15
N ASP A 15 -8.10 1.72 -8.11
CA ASP A 15 -7.81 2.92 -8.90
C ASP A 15 -7.73 4.18 -8.03
N LEU A 16 -8.51 4.23 -6.94
CA LEU A 16 -8.48 5.33 -5.98
C LEU A 16 -7.19 5.37 -5.14
N TYR A 17 -6.69 4.22 -4.67
CA TYR A 17 -5.59 4.16 -3.69
C TYR A 17 -4.23 3.80 -4.28
N ALA A 18 -4.18 3.07 -5.40
CA ALA A 18 -2.95 2.61 -6.03
C ALA A 18 -1.96 3.74 -6.36
N PRO A 19 -2.36 4.94 -6.83
CA PRO A 19 -1.42 6.02 -7.07
C PRO A 19 -0.66 6.45 -5.81
N ALA A 20 -1.35 6.54 -4.66
CA ALA A 20 -0.73 6.91 -3.39
C ALA A 20 0.22 5.82 -2.89
N LEU A 21 -0.23 4.56 -2.90
CA LEU A 21 0.59 3.41 -2.52
C LEU A 21 1.82 3.25 -3.43
N HIS A 22 1.68 3.48 -4.73
CA HIS A 22 2.80 3.47 -5.67
C HIS A 22 3.79 4.59 -5.37
N SER A 23 3.32 5.79 -4.99
CA SER A 23 4.21 6.89 -4.58
C SER A 23 4.99 6.59 -3.30
N LEU A 24 4.44 5.72 -2.43
CA LEU A 24 5.09 5.20 -1.22
C LEU A 24 5.98 3.98 -1.50
N GLY A 25 6.16 3.60 -2.77
CA GLY A 25 7.07 2.53 -3.18
C GLY A 25 6.46 1.14 -3.24
N VAL A 26 5.13 1.00 -3.15
CA VAL A 26 4.46 -0.29 -3.33
C VAL A 26 4.55 -0.74 -4.78
N ASN A 27 5.08 -1.94 -5.00
CA ASN A 27 5.18 -2.56 -6.32
C ASN A 27 4.01 -3.51 -6.57
N PHE A 28 2.98 -3.05 -7.27
CA PHE A 28 1.82 -3.89 -7.62
C PHE A 28 2.12 -4.95 -8.70
N ASN A 29 3.34 -5.01 -9.26
CA ASN A 29 3.77 -6.12 -10.12
C ASN A 29 4.34 -7.31 -9.32
N ASP A 30 4.44 -7.19 -8.00
CA ASP A 30 4.85 -8.29 -7.12
C ASP A 30 3.76 -9.37 -7.07
N GLU A 31 4.10 -10.60 -7.49
CA GLU A 31 3.15 -11.71 -7.58
C GLU A 31 2.57 -12.06 -6.20
N GLN A 32 3.38 -12.05 -5.15
CA GLN A 32 2.93 -12.37 -3.80
C GLN A 32 1.94 -11.31 -3.27
N LEU A 33 2.16 -10.04 -3.59
CA LEU A 33 1.22 -8.97 -3.27
C LEU A 33 -0.08 -9.14 -4.06
N GLN A 34 -0.02 -9.47 -5.34
CA GLN A 34 -1.22 -9.73 -6.16
C GLN A 34 -2.05 -10.87 -5.58
N ASP A 35 -1.42 -12.00 -5.26
CA ASP A 35 -2.09 -13.16 -4.63
C ASP A 35 -2.75 -12.76 -3.30
N THR A 36 -2.07 -11.93 -2.50
CA THR A 36 -2.59 -11.45 -1.21
C THR A 36 -3.82 -10.55 -1.40
N LEU A 37 -3.79 -9.64 -2.39
CA LEU A 37 -4.90 -8.74 -2.69
C LEU A 37 -6.11 -9.51 -3.24
N GLU A 38 -5.88 -10.50 -4.11
CA GLU A 38 -6.93 -11.37 -4.64
C GLU A 38 -7.61 -12.18 -3.51
N ALA A 39 -6.83 -12.70 -2.56
CA ALA A 39 -7.36 -13.43 -1.41
C ALA A 39 -8.05 -12.54 -0.35
N SER A 40 -7.81 -11.23 -0.37
CA SER A 40 -8.23 -10.28 0.69
C SER A 40 -9.24 -9.23 0.20
N SER A 41 -10.16 -9.62 -0.69
CA SER A 41 -11.15 -8.70 -1.28
C SER A 41 -12.08 -8.05 -0.24
N TYR A 42 -12.37 -8.72 0.88
CA TYR A 42 -13.16 -8.15 1.97
C TYR A 42 -12.33 -7.21 2.84
N GLY A 43 -12.74 -5.95 2.97
CA GLY A 43 -12.03 -4.94 3.77
C GLY A 43 -10.87 -4.26 3.04
N LEU A 44 -10.81 -4.40 1.72
CA LEU A 44 -9.75 -3.86 0.88
C LEU A 44 -9.48 -2.36 1.09
N GLU A 45 -10.54 -1.55 1.21
CA GLU A 45 -10.42 -0.11 1.46
C GLU A 45 -9.69 0.19 2.79
N ASP A 46 -10.06 -0.52 3.85
CA ASP A 46 -9.45 -0.35 5.17
C ASP A 46 -7.98 -0.81 5.18
N ALA A 47 -7.68 -1.88 4.45
CA ALA A 47 -6.32 -2.36 4.24
C ALA A 47 -5.45 -1.32 3.53
N PHE A 48 -5.93 -0.71 2.44
CA PHE A 48 -5.23 0.36 1.74
C PHE A 48 -5.00 1.59 2.62
N ARG A 49 -6.06 2.04 3.32
CA ARG A 49 -5.96 3.18 4.26
C ARG A 49 -4.93 2.91 5.36
N SER A 50 -4.97 1.72 5.96
CA SER A 50 -4.05 1.31 7.03
C SER A 50 -2.61 1.22 6.52
N ALA A 51 -2.39 0.68 5.33
CA ALA A 51 -1.06 0.59 4.71
C ALA A 51 -0.46 1.99 4.47
N ILE A 52 -1.24 2.92 3.92
CA ILE A 52 -0.81 4.31 3.71
C ILE A 52 -0.42 4.97 5.03
N VAL A 53 -1.27 4.88 6.05
CA VAL A 53 -1.00 5.48 7.38
C VAL A 53 0.27 4.88 7.98
N TYR A 54 0.44 3.56 7.90
CA TYR A 54 1.61 2.88 8.43
C TYR A 54 2.91 3.26 7.70
N MET A 55 2.88 3.34 6.37
CA MET A 55 4.05 3.72 5.56
C MET A 55 4.48 5.17 5.85
N LEU A 56 3.53 6.10 5.92
CA LEU A 56 3.83 7.49 6.29
C LEU A 56 4.45 7.58 7.68
N TRP A 57 3.88 6.85 8.66
CA TRP A 57 4.45 6.79 10.00
C TRP A 57 5.88 6.21 10.00
N LEU A 58 6.12 5.15 9.21
CA LEU A 58 7.45 4.56 9.07
C LEU A 58 8.47 5.56 8.50
N GLU A 59 8.11 6.29 7.45
CA GLU A 59 9.00 7.30 6.84
C GLU A 59 9.39 8.37 7.85
N GLU A 60 8.42 8.89 8.60
CA GLU A 60 8.66 9.88 9.65
C GLU A 60 9.59 9.33 10.75
N ASN A 61 9.37 8.09 11.20
CA ASN A 61 10.07 7.55 12.36
C ASN A 61 11.45 6.95 12.01
N ILE A 62 11.62 6.34 10.84
CA ILE A 62 12.93 5.90 10.35
C ILE A 62 13.84 7.11 10.13
N TYR A 63 13.30 8.23 9.64
CA TYR A 63 14.03 9.50 9.56
C TYR A 63 14.54 9.96 10.94
N GLN A 64 13.70 9.88 11.98
CA GLN A 64 14.12 10.24 13.35
C GLN A 64 15.21 9.32 13.91
N LEU A 65 15.14 8.02 13.62
CA LEU A 65 16.15 7.05 14.06
C LEU A 65 17.51 7.30 13.40
N ARG A 66 17.53 7.56 12.09
CA ARG A 66 18.77 7.93 11.37
C ARG A 66 19.37 9.24 11.87
N LYS A 67 18.56 10.27 12.11
CA LYS A 67 19.04 11.57 12.59
C LYS A 67 19.71 11.49 13.97
N ARG A 68 19.19 10.63 14.85
CA ARG A 68 19.76 10.42 16.20
C ARG A 68 21.07 9.63 16.19
N SER A 69 21.27 8.74 15.22
CA SER A 69 22.53 7.98 15.09
C SER A 69 23.66 8.79 14.44
N THR A 70 23.37 9.82 13.65
CA THR A 70 24.41 10.70 13.06
C THR A 70 24.87 11.83 13.99
N LEU A 71 24.14 12.07 15.09
CA LEU A 71 24.48 13.06 16.12
C LEU A 71 25.24 12.44 17.32
N ARG A 72 25.65 11.17 17.22
CA ARG A 72 26.48 10.47 18.21
C ARG A 72 27.87 10.21 17.66
#